data_AF-A0A961QSF6-F1
#
_entry.id   AF-A0A961QSF6-F1
#
_cell.length_a   1.000
_cell.length_b   1.000
_cell.length_c   1.000
_cell.angle_alpha   90.00
_cell.angle_beta   90.00
_cell.angle_gamma   90.00
#
_symmetry.space_group_name_H-M   'P 1'
#
loop_
_entity.id
_entity.type
_entity.pdbx_description
1 polymer ?
#
loop_
_entity_poly.entity_id
_entity_poly.type
_entity_poly.pdbx_seq_one_letter_code
_entity_poly.pdbx_strand_id
1 'polypeptide(L)'
;ELPRIFTWLDPNLRLHLGIVLTLAAVLLVHWVLFRTKLGFEFRASGAGPDAARYAGMRAGLLIVIVMAFAGALAGLAGANQVLGVLGRATPGFSSGIGFDAIAVALLGRSHPWGVLAAGLLFGALEAGGRQMQVSAGVSLDLIGIIQALIIAFIAAPLLVRAIFPWGFRRAAKAPKE
;
A
#
# COMPACT_ATOMS: atom_id res chain seq x y z
N GLU A 1 14.76 11.33 17.94
CA GLU A 1 15.27 10.53 16.81
C GLU A 1 15.08 9.06 17.13
N LEU A 2 14.60 8.26 16.19
CA LEU A 2 14.53 6.81 16.41
C LEU A 2 15.95 6.21 16.50
N PRO A 3 16.21 5.28 17.45
CA PRO A 3 17.51 4.62 17.54
C PRO A 3 17.92 4.01 16.20
N ARG A 4 19.12 4.37 15.72
CA ARG A 4 19.72 3.79 14.51
C ARG A 4 20.22 2.39 14.86
N ILE A 5 19.72 1.36 14.17
CA ILE A 5 19.98 -0.05 14.53
C ILE A 5 21.35 -0.51 13.96
N PHE A 6 21.90 0.18 12.96
CA PHE A 6 23.09 -0.23 12.21
C PHE A 6 24.30 0.69 12.37
N THR A 7 24.50 1.30 13.54
CA THR A 7 25.70 2.11 13.82
C THR A 7 27.01 1.30 13.79
N TRP A 8 26.93 -0.03 13.89
CA TRP A 8 28.08 -0.94 13.86
C TRP A 8 28.53 -1.36 12.46
N LEU A 9 27.72 -1.13 11.41
CA LEU A 9 28.07 -1.52 10.04
C LEU A 9 28.39 -0.32 9.14
N ASP A 10 27.64 0.79 9.27
CA ASP A 10 27.96 2.04 8.55
C ASP A 10 27.29 3.27 9.21
N PRO A 11 28.04 4.30 9.65
CA PRO A 11 27.48 5.50 10.28
C PRO A 11 26.56 6.34 9.38
N ASN A 12 26.69 6.19 8.05
CA ASN A 12 25.92 6.91 7.04
C ASN A 12 24.60 6.22 6.66
N LEU A 13 24.35 5.02 7.19
CA LEU A 13 23.20 4.22 6.83
C LEU A 13 21.96 4.78 7.55
N ARG A 14 21.08 5.43 6.79
CA ARG A 14 19.79 6.00 7.27
C ARG A 14 18.74 4.91 7.53
N LEU A 15 19.16 3.76 8.08
CA LEU A 15 18.28 2.67 8.49
C LEU A 15 17.88 2.89 9.95
N HIS A 16 16.63 3.31 10.14
CA HIS A 16 16.03 3.54 11.45
C HIS A 16 15.14 2.35 11.85
N LEU A 17 14.74 2.28 13.13
CA LEU A 17 13.76 1.32 13.66
C LEU A 17 12.44 1.23 12.88
N GLY A 18 12.17 2.19 12.00
CA GLY A 18 11.03 2.18 11.09
C GLY A 18 10.90 0.91 10.26
N ILE A 19 11.99 0.28 9.82
CA ILE A 19 11.89 -0.96 9.02
C ILE A 19 11.37 -2.12 9.87
N VAL A 20 11.84 -2.24 11.11
CA VAL A 20 11.35 -3.25 12.06
C VAL A 20 9.87 -3.00 12.36
N LEU A 21 9.49 -1.73 12.56
CA LEU A 21 8.10 -1.34 12.75
C LEU A 21 7.22 -1.68 11.53
N THR A 22 7.70 -1.43 10.31
CA THR A 22 6.98 -1.76 9.07
C THR A 22 6.80 -3.27 8.93
N LEU A 23 7.84 -4.08 9.16
CA LEU A 23 7.73 -5.53 9.11
C LEU A 23 6.77 -6.07 10.17
N ALA A 24 6.84 -5.54 11.40
CA ALA A 24 5.91 -5.88 12.46
C ALA A 24 4.46 -5.49 12.11
N ALA A 25 4.24 -4.32 11.51
CA ALA A 25 2.94 -3.88 11.05
C ALA A 25 2.38 -4.77 9.93
N VAL A 26 3.20 -5.16 8.95
CA VAL A 26 2.79 -6.08 7.87
C VAL A 26 2.41 -7.45 8.46
N LEU A 27 3.20 -7.98 9.39
CA LEU A 27 2.90 -9.25 10.04
C LEU A 27 1.61 -9.17 10.86
N LEU A 28 1.42 -8.08 11.60
CA LEU A 28 0.20 -7.82 12.37
C LEU A 28 -1.03 -7.74 11.45
N VAL A 29 -0.96 -6.97 10.36
CA VAL A 29 -2.05 -6.86 9.38
C VAL A 29 -2.32 -8.21 8.72
N HIS A 30 -1.29 -8.96 8.36
CA HIS A 30 -1.45 -10.30 7.80
C HIS A 30 -2.14 -11.24 8.80
N TRP A 31 -1.72 -11.23 10.06
CA TRP A 31 -2.34 -12.04 11.10
C TRP A 31 -3.79 -11.62 11.36
N VAL A 32 -4.06 -10.32 11.53
CA VAL A 32 -5.42 -9.79 11.72
C VAL A 32 -6.30 -10.19 10.55
N LEU A 33 -5.83 -10.02 9.32
CA LEU A 33 -6.64 -10.31 8.14
C LEU A 33 -6.90 -11.83 8.05
N PHE A 34 -5.87 -12.68 8.07
CA PHE A 34 -6.03 -14.11 7.73
C PHE A 34 -6.33 -15.04 8.92
N ARG A 35 -6.06 -14.62 10.17
CA ARG A 35 -6.24 -15.48 11.35
C ARG A 35 -7.37 -15.06 12.28
N THR A 36 -8.01 -13.91 12.08
CA THR A 36 -9.08 -13.43 12.96
C THR A 36 -10.46 -13.40 12.30
N LYS A 37 -11.52 -13.43 13.13
CA LYS A 37 -12.92 -13.30 12.68
C LYS A 37 -13.17 -11.94 12.02
N LEU A 38 -12.63 -10.86 12.59
CA LEU A 38 -12.73 -9.51 12.03
C LEU A 38 -12.14 -9.44 10.62
N GLY A 39 -10.98 -10.08 10.40
CA GLY A 39 -10.37 -10.13 9.08
C GLY A 39 -11.17 -10.91 8.03
N PHE A 40 -11.93 -11.93 8.46
CA PHE A 40 -12.90 -12.59 7.59
C PHE A 40 -14.05 -11.65 7.22
N GLU A 41 -14.63 -10.95 8.20
CA GLU A 41 -15.71 -9.99 7.96
C GLU A 41 -15.27 -8.86 7.02
N PHE A 42 -14.05 -8.33 7.16
CA PHE A 42 -13.51 -7.31 6.24
C PHE A 42 -13.41 -7.81 4.80
N ARG A 43 -12.93 -9.04 4.59
CA ARG A 43 -12.85 -9.63 3.24
C ARG A 43 -14.22 -9.93 2.67
N ALA A 44 -15.13 -10.44 3.49
CA ALA A 44 -16.49 -10.76 3.06
C ALA A 44 -17.26 -9.49 2.68
N SER A 45 -17.17 -8.42 3.47
CA SER A 45 -17.79 -7.13 3.15
C SER A 45 -17.19 -6.48 1.90
N GLY A 46 -15.89 -6.67 1.65
CA GLY A 46 -15.22 -6.18 0.44
C GLY A 46 -15.58 -6.94 -0.84
N ALA A 47 -15.94 -8.23 -0.73
CA ALA A 47 -16.36 -9.04 -1.87
C ALA A 47 -17.83 -8.78 -2.29
N GLY A 48 -18.69 -8.42 -1.33
CA GLY A 48 -20.09 -8.12 -1.60
C GLY A 48 -20.78 -7.52 -0.37
N PRO A 49 -21.07 -6.20 -0.34
CA PRO A 49 -21.66 -5.56 0.83
C PRO A 49 -23.08 -6.09 1.14
N ASP A 50 -23.87 -6.39 0.11
CA ASP A 50 -25.22 -6.92 0.27
C ASP A 50 -25.18 -8.34 0.83
N ALA A 51 -24.35 -9.21 0.26
CA ALA A 51 -24.14 -10.57 0.77
C ALA A 51 -23.66 -10.58 2.22
N ALA A 52 -22.79 -9.63 2.59
CA ALA A 52 -22.33 -9.51 3.96
C ALA A 52 -23.45 -9.10 4.92
N ARG A 53 -24.32 -8.20 4.51
CA ARG A 53 -25.49 -7.78 5.29
C ARG A 53 -26.50 -8.91 5.46
N TYR A 54 -26.73 -9.72 4.43
CA TYR A 54 -27.56 -10.92 4.52
C TYR A 54 -26.97 -11.99 5.45
N ALA A 55 -25.65 -12.10 5.53
CA ALA A 55 -24.95 -13.00 6.46
C ALA A 55 -24.94 -12.50 7.93
N GLY A 56 -25.65 -11.41 8.24
CA GLY A 56 -25.76 -10.88 9.61
C GLY A 56 -24.58 -10.03 10.08
N MET A 57 -23.65 -9.66 9.18
CA MET A 57 -22.53 -8.78 9.52
C MET A 57 -23.00 -7.33 9.72
N ARG A 58 -22.51 -6.69 10.79
CA ARG A 58 -22.85 -5.30 11.12
C ARG A 58 -22.01 -4.33 10.27
N ALA A 59 -22.47 -4.06 9.04
CA ALA A 59 -21.75 -3.21 8.08
C ALA A 59 -21.31 -1.85 8.66
N GLY A 60 -22.17 -1.17 9.43
CA GLY A 60 -21.83 0.11 10.05
C GLY A 60 -20.66 0.01 11.04
N LEU A 61 -20.65 -1.02 11.89
CA LEU A 61 -19.57 -1.25 12.84
C LEU A 61 -18.27 -1.64 12.13
N LEU A 62 -18.36 -2.47 11.09
CA LEU A 62 -17.23 -2.88 10.26
C LEU A 62 -16.53 -1.67 9.63
N ILE A 63 -17.29 -0.73 9.06
CA ILE A 63 -16.74 0.49 8.48
C ILE A 63 -15.95 1.30 9.53
N VAL A 64 -16.52 1.50 10.71
CA VAL A 64 -15.86 2.25 11.80
C VAL A 64 -14.58 1.57 12.24
N ILE A 65 -14.60 0.25 12.43
CA ILE A 65 -13.41 -0.51 12.83
C ILE A 65 -12.33 -0.43 11.74
N VAL A 66 -12.69 -0.62 10.46
CA VAL A 66 -11.73 -0.52 9.35
C VAL A 66 -11.11 0.87 9.29
N MET A 67 -11.91 1.93 9.42
CA MET A 67 -11.42 3.31 9.43
C MET A 67 -10.49 3.57 10.61
N ALA A 68 -10.79 3.05 11.81
CA ALA A 68 -9.93 3.16 12.98
C ALA A 68 -8.59 2.45 12.76
N PHE A 69 -8.60 1.23 12.21
CA PHE A 69 -7.37 0.49 11.88
C PHE A 69 -6.54 1.20 10.80
N ALA A 70 -7.18 1.68 9.73
CA ALA A 70 -6.52 2.41 8.66
C ALA A 70 -5.89 3.71 9.19
N GLY A 71 -6.61 4.46 10.02
CA GLY A 71 -6.13 5.68 10.66
C GLY A 71 -4.96 5.41 11.60
N ALA A 72 -5.01 4.35 12.41
CA ALA A 72 -3.92 3.97 13.29
C ALA A 72 -2.65 3.61 12.51
N LEU A 73 -2.77 2.82 11.43
CA LEU A 73 -1.63 2.45 10.57
C LEU A 73 -1.06 3.66 9.82
N ALA A 74 -1.92 4.54 9.29
CA ALA A 74 -1.50 5.77 8.64
C ALA A 74 -0.80 6.73 9.62
N GLY A 75 -1.31 6.83 10.84
CA GLY A 75 -0.69 7.60 11.93
C GLY A 75 0.69 7.05 12.32
N LEU A 76 0.83 5.73 12.44
CA LEU A 76 2.13 5.08 12.68
C LEU A 76 3.12 5.33 11.54
N ALA A 77 2.68 5.26 10.29
CA ALA A 77 3.52 5.57 9.14
C ALA A 77 3.99 7.03 9.14
N GLY A 78 3.09 7.98 9.40
CA GLY A 78 3.43 9.40 9.51
C GLY A 78 4.37 9.70 10.68
N ALA A 79 4.12 9.11 11.85
CA ALA A 79 4.99 9.24 13.02
C ALA A 79 6.40 8.70 12.72
N ASN A 80 6.50 7.55 12.04
CA ASN A 80 7.78 7.00 11.61
C ASN A 80 8.51 7.92 10.61
N GLN A 81 7.80 8.53 9.67
CA GLN A 81 8.38 9.48 8.71
C GLN A 81 8.95 10.72 9.41
N VAL A 82 8.20 11.30 10.35
CA VAL A 82 8.59 12.52 11.07
C VAL A 82 9.73 12.23 12.07
N LEU A 83 9.62 11.18 12.88
CA LEU A 83 10.59 10.85 13.94
C LEU A 83 11.85 10.16 13.42
N GLY A 84 11.75 9.45 12.30
CA GLY A 84 12.85 8.71 11.69
C GLY A 84 13.63 9.51 10.67
N VAL A 85 12.94 10.09 9.68
CA VAL A 85 13.60 10.66 8.49
C VAL A 85 13.79 12.17 8.60
N LEU A 86 12.73 12.92 8.92
CA LEU A 86 12.79 14.39 8.90
C LEU A 86 13.29 15.00 10.22
N GLY A 87 13.11 14.32 11.36
CA GLY A 87 13.43 14.82 12.70
C GLY A 87 12.55 15.99 13.19
N ARG A 88 11.67 16.52 12.33
CA ARG A 88 10.76 17.63 12.59
C ARG A 88 9.58 17.59 11.61
N ALA A 89 8.41 18.04 12.06
CA ALA A 89 7.24 18.19 11.20
C ALA A 89 7.43 19.40 10.29
N THR A 90 7.90 19.16 9.06
CA THR A 90 8.03 20.19 8.02
C THR A 90 6.78 20.17 7.13
N PRO A 91 6.26 21.33 6.69
CA PRO A 91 5.16 21.36 5.73
C PRO A 91 5.44 20.48 4.51
N GLY A 92 4.47 19.68 4.09
CA GLY A 92 4.60 18.80 2.93
C GLY A 92 5.29 17.46 3.17
N PHE A 93 5.60 17.08 4.41
CA PHE A 93 6.26 15.79 4.70
C PHE A 93 5.49 14.53 4.22
N SER A 94 4.18 14.64 3.98
CA SER A 94 3.33 13.56 3.48
C SER A 94 2.84 13.77 2.05
N SER A 95 3.30 14.82 1.37
CA SER A 95 2.80 15.15 0.02
C SER A 95 3.06 13.99 -0.93
N GLY A 96 2.04 13.57 -1.68
CA GLY A 96 2.14 12.46 -2.65
C GLY A 96 2.06 11.04 -2.05
N ILE A 97 2.55 10.81 -0.82
CA ILE A 97 2.64 9.46 -0.21
C ILE A 97 1.29 8.73 -0.20
N GLY A 98 0.19 9.42 0.11
CA GLY A 98 -1.14 8.82 0.12
C GLY A 98 -1.67 8.44 -1.27
N PHE A 99 -1.32 9.22 -2.30
CA PHE A 99 -1.70 8.94 -3.68
C PHE A 99 -0.92 7.72 -4.21
N ASP A 100 0.38 7.68 -3.96
CA ASP A 100 1.24 6.55 -4.34
C ASP A 100 0.85 5.26 -3.59
N ALA A 101 0.38 5.38 -2.35
CA ALA A 101 -0.11 4.24 -1.59
C ALA A 101 -1.31 3.53 -2.25
N ILE A 102 -2.15 4.25 -3.01
CA ILE A 102 -3.24 3.65 -3.78
C ILE A 102 -2.67 2.75 -4.87
N ALA A 103 -1.67 3.25 -5.61
CA ALA A 103 -0.98 2.50 -6.65
C ALA A 103 -0.30 1.24 -6.09
N VAL A 104 0.41 1.39 -4.97
CA VAL A 104 1.09 0.29 -4.27
C VAL A 104 0.08 -0.76 -3.79
N ALA A 105 -1.07 -0.34 -3.27
CA ALA A 105 -2.15 -1.25 -2.87
C ALA A 105 -2.70 -2.06 -4.05
N LEU A 106 -2.91 -1.41 -5.19
CA LEU A 106 -3.39 -2.05 -6.41
C LEU A 106 -2.34 -3.03 -6.99
N LEU A 107 -1.07 -2.62 -7.04
CA LEU A 107 0.04 -3.48 -7.49
C LEU A 107 0.16 -4.72 -6.60
N GLY A 108 0.07 -4.53 -5.29
CA GLY A 108 0.09 -5.60 -4.29
C GLY A 108 -1.20 -6.42 -4.22
N ARG A 109 -2.21 -6.10 -5.04
CA ARG A 109 -3.55 -6.74 -5.04
C ARG A 109 -4.20 -6.82 -3.66
N SER A 110 -4.01 -5.78 -2.84
CA SER A 110 -4.45 -5.71 -1.44
C SER A 110 -3.95 -6.85 -0.54
N HIS A 111 -2.92 -7.58 -0.95
CA HIS A 111 -2.30 -8.63 -0.15
C HIS A 111 -1.14 -8.03 0.68
N PRO A 112 -1.06 -8.24 2.00
CA PRO A 112 -0.05 -7.56 2.85
C PRO A 112 1.39 -7.71 2.36
N TRP A 113 1.78 -8.93 1.96
CA TRP A 113 3.11 -9.20 1.41
C TRP A 113 3.33 -8.59 0.02
N GLY A 114 2.29 -8.51 -0.80
CA GLY A 114 2.35 -7.86 -2.11
C GLY A 114 2.51 -6.34 -1.98
N VAL A 115 1.79 -5.75 -1.03
CA VAL A 115 1.89 -4.33 -0.67
C VAL A 115 3.28 -4.00 -0.14
N LEU A 116 3.89 -4.86 0.68
CA LEU A 116 5.26 -4.69 1.14
C LEU A 116 6.26 -4.67 -0.02
N ALA A 117 6.18 -5.65 -0.93
CA ALA A 117 7.06 -5.72 -2.09
C ALA A 117 6.88 -4.51 -3.05
N ALA A 118 5.63 -4.12 -3.30
CA ALA A 118 5.31 -2.95 -4.10
C ALA A 118 5.79 -1.64 -3.45
N GLY A 119 5.64 -1.51 -2.13
CA GLY A 119 6.12 -0.35 -1.39
C GLY A 119 7.64 -0.23 -1.41
N LEU A 120 8.36 -1.36 -1.31
CA LEU A 120 9.80 -1.39 -1.47
C LEU A 120 10.24 -0.95 -2.87
N LEU A 121 9.54 -1.38 -3.92
CA LEU A 121 9.80 -0.93 -5.28
C LEU A 121 9.63 0.60 -5.42
N PHE A 122 8.50 1.14 -4.98
CA PHE A 122 8.22 2.58 -5.07
C PHE A 122 9.23 3.40 -4.24
N GLY A 123 9.53 2.95 -3.02
CA GLY A 123 10.54 3.58 -2.17
C GLY A 123 11.95 3.52 -2.76
N ALA A 124 12.31 2.41 -3.42
CA ALA A 124 13.60 2.27 -4.11
C ALA A 124 13.71 3.19 -5.33
N LEU A 125 12.63 3.32 -6.12
CA LEU A 125 12.58 4.26 -7.25
C LEU A 125 12.72 5.70 -6.79
N GLU A 126 12.05 6.07 -5.70
CA GLU A 126 12.10 7.42 -5.14
C GLU A 126 13.47 7.74 -4.52
N ALA A 127 14.03 6.81 -3.74
CA ALA A 127 15.36 6.97 -3.14
C ALA A 127 16.48 6.96 -4.19
N GLY A 128 16.45 6.00 -5.11
CA GLY A 128 17.41 5.90 -6.21
C GLY A 128 17.31 7.10 -7.15
N GLY A 129 16.09 7.55 -7.44
CA GLY A 129 15.87 8.71 -8.28
C GLY A 129 16.35 10.02 -7.66
N ARG A 130 16.16 10.23 -6.35
CA ARG A 130 16.82 11.34 -5.62
C ARG A 130 18.35 11.26 -5.73
N GLN A 131 18.93 10.07 -5.63
CA GLN A 131 20.38 9.89 -5.77
C GLN A 131 20.85 10.21 -7.19
N MET A 132 20.10 9.81 -8.22
CA MET A 132 20.39 10.12 -9.62
C MET A 132 20.25 11.62 -9.91
N GLN A 133 19.30 12.31 -9.29
CA GLN A 133 19.17 13.76 -9.40
C GLN A 133 20.44 14.47 -8.89
N VAL A 134 20.92 14.06 -7.72
CA VAL A 134 22.13 14.65 -7.11
C VAL A 134 23.39 14.32 -7.91
N SER A 135 23.51 13.09 -8.42
CA SER A 135 24.76 12.59 -9.02
C SER A 135 24.86 12.85 -10.53
N ALA A 136 23.74 12.78 -11.25
CA ALA A 136 23.68 12.77 -12.71
C ALA A 136 22.75 13.86 -13.29
N GLY A 137 22.16 14.72 -12.46
CA GLY A 137 21.30 15.83 -12.91
C GLY A 137 19.95 15.41 -13.50
N VAL A 138 19.53 14.15 -13.29
CA VAL A 138 18.26 13.63 -13.82
C VAL A 138 17.08 14.27 -13.06
N SER A 139 16.08 14.78 -13.77
CA SER A 139 14.87 15.35 -13.12
C SER A 139 14.08 14.29 -12.37
N LEU A 140 13.53 14.64 -11.20
CA LEU A 140 12.61 13.79 -10.43
C LEU A 140 11.32 13.49 -11.21
N ASP A 141 10.95 14.33 -12.17
CA ASP A 141 9.78 14.12 -13.03
C ASP A 141 9.86 12.79 -13.78
N LEU A 142 11.09 12.34 -14.10
CA LEU A 142 11.29 11.05 -14.78
C LEU A 142 10.81 9.88 -13.92
N ILE A 143 11.04 9.95 -12.60
CA ILE A 143 10.57 8.92 -11.65
C ILE A 143 9.05 8.92 -11.60
N GLY A 144 8.44 10.12 -11.56
CA GLY A 144 6.99 10.29 -11.59
C GLY A 144 6.36 9.71 -12.86
N ILE A 145 7.00 9.91 -14.03
CA ILE A 145 6.57 9.29 -15.29
C ILE A 145 6.64 7.76 -15.22
N ILE A 146 7.73 7.21 -14.67
CA ILE A 146 7.89 5.75 -14.51
C ILE A 146 6.80 5.20 -13.58
N GLN A 147 6.55 5.84 -12.44
CA GLN A 147 5.48 5.46 -11.51
C GLN A 147 4.09 5.55 -12.17
N ALA A 148 3.84 6.61 -12.94
CA ALA A 148 2.59 6.78 -13.68
C ALA A 148 2.39 5.67 -14.74
N LEU A 149 3.45 5.26 -15.44
CA LEU A 149 3.40 4.12 -16.37
C LEU A 149 3.11 2.82 -15.64
N ILE A 150 3.72 2.58 -14.47
CA ILE A 150 3.41 1.41 -13.63
C ILE A 150 1.92 1.40 -13.28
N ILE A 151 1.38 2.55 -12.83
CA ILE A 151 -0.05 2.70 -12.51
C ILE A 151 -0.92 2.42 -13.74
N ALA A 152 -0.57 2.97 -14.89
CA ALA A 152 -1.28 2.76 -16.14
C ALA A 152 -1.32 1.27 -16.53
N PHE A 153 -0.20 0.55 -16.40
CA PHE A 153 -0.14 -0.88 -16.68
C PHE A 153 -0.94 -1.73 -15.69
N ILE A 154 -0.98 -1.36 -14.41
CA ILE A 154 -1.81 -2.05 -13.40
C ILE A 154 -3.31 -1.85 -13.72
N ALA A 155 -3.69 -0.65 -14.17
CA ALA A 155 -5.07 -0.31 -14.52
C ALA A 155 -5.51 -0.83 -15.91
N ALA A 156 -4.56 -1.09 -16.82
CA ALA A 156 -4.82 -1.49 -18.19
C ALA A 156 -5.82 -2.66 -18.34
N PRO A 157 -5.74 -3.76 -17.56
CA PRO A 157 -6.71 -4.86 -17.67
C PRO A 157 -8.16 -4.43 -17.37
N LEU A 158 -8.35 -3.50 -16.43
CA LEU A 158 -9.67 -2.95 -16.10
C LEU A 158 -10.16 -2.02 -17.21
N LEU A 159 -9.28 -1.16 -17.71
CA LEU A 159 -9.57 -0.25 -18.84
C LEU A 159 -9.94 -1.01 -20.11
N VAL A 160 -9.18 -2.05 -20.47
CA VAL A 160 -9.46 -2.88 -21.65
C VAL A 160 -10.82 -3.55 -21.55
N ARG A 161 -11.18 -4.07 -20.36
CA ARG A 161 -12.52 -4.65 -20.13
C ARG A 161 -13.64 -3.62 -20.22
N ALA A 162 -13.40 -2.39 -19.74
CA ALA A 162 -14.38 -1.31 -19.78
C ALA A 162 -14.62 -0.78 -21.21
N ILE A 163 -13.56 -0.65 -22.01
CA ILE A 163 -13.62 -0.11 -23.38
C ILE A 163 -14.05 -1.17 -24.39
N PHE A 164 -13.61 -2.42 -24.24
CA PHE A 164 -13.96 -3.54 -25.13
C PHE A 164 -14.79 -4.63 -24.42
N PRO A 165 -16.03 -4.34 -23.99
CA PRO A 165 -16.86 -5.32 -23.28
C PRO A 165 -17.32 -6.51 -24.16
N TRP A 166 -17.18 -6.40 -25.48
CA TRP A 166 -17.67 -7.35 -26.47
C TRP A 166 -16.70 -8.51 -26.72
N GLY A 167 -15.40 -8.32 -26.46
CA GLY A 167 -14.34 -9.31 -26.72
C GLY A 167 -14.03 -10.27 -25.56
N PHE A 168 -14.48 -9.96 -24.33
CA PHE A 168 -14.11 -10.69 -23.11
C PHE A 168 -15.29 -11.33 -22.35
N ARG A 169 -16.46 -11.49 -22.99
CA ARG A 169 -17.51 -12.39 -22.48
C ARG A 169 -16.98 -13.82 -22.56
N ARG A 170 -16.23 -14.27 -21.54
CA ARG A 170 -16.07 -15.71 -21.26
C ARG A 170 -17.49 -16.28 -21.24
N ALA A 171 -17.74 -17.23 -22.13
CA ALA A 171 -18.95 -18.01 -22.16
C ALA A 171 -19.30 -18.43 -20.73
N ALA A 172 -20.40 -17.90 -20.21
CA ALA A 172 -21.00 -18.42 -19.01
C ALA A 172 -21.25 -19.91 -19.29
N LYS A 173 -20.46 -20.78 -18.66
CA LYS A 173 -20.73 -22.22 -18.67
C LYS A 173 -22.16 -22.38 -18.18
N ALA A 174 -23.04 -22.84 -19.07
CA ALA A 174 -24.39 -23.25 -18.72
C ALA A 174 -24.31 -24.26 -17.55
N PRO A 175 -25.23 -24.20 -16.58
CA PRO A 175 -25.32 -25.25 -15.57
C PRO A 175 -25.57 -26.58 -16.29
N LYS A 176 -24.72 -27.57 -16.02
CA LYS A 176 -25.07 -28.95 -16.36
C LYS A 176 -26.15 -29.39 -15.38
N GLU A 177 -27.23 -29.90 -15.95
CA GLU A 177 -28.34 -30.60 -15.29
C GLU A 177 -27.85 -31.66 -14.29
#